data_AF-A0A0F0GNC9-F1
#
_entry.id   AF-A0A0F0GNC9-F1
#
_cell.length_a   1.000
_cell.length_b   1.000
_cell.length_c   1.000
_cell.angle_alpha   90.00
_cell.angle_beta   90.00
_cell.angle_gamma   90.00
#
_symmetry.space_group_name_H-M   'P 1'
#
loop_
_entity.id
_entity.type
_entity.pdbx_description
1 polymer ?
#
loop_
_entity_poly.entity_id
_entity_poly.type
_entity_poly.pdbx_seq_one_letter_code
_entity_poly.pdbx_strand_id
1 'polypeptide(L)'
;MFAIRQVRITVAAAGCTPALRISEIRTVGADTSWLSPLYQRASAAFHFTWVPDAEAVRDAVELVERALAPFEARPHWGKVFAAAPGRLYPRWDDFRVLAPPPPTRGASSATRGWTASSADCDMTW
;
A
#
# COMPACT_ATOMS: atom_id res chain seq x y z
N MET A 1 18.64 -0.49 -12.77
CA MET A 1 19.14 -1.84 -12.42
C MET A 1 19.46 -2.00 -10.92
N PHE A 2 19.96 -0.97 -10.22
CA PHE A 2 20.28 -1.02 -8.78
C PHE A 2 19.06 -1.20 -7.85
N ALA A 3 17.93 -0.53 -8.09
CA ALA A 3 16.74 -0.60 -7.22
C ALA A 3 16.11 -2.02 -7.14
N ILE A 4 16.00 -2.72 -8.28
CA ILE A 4 15.40 -4.07 -8.33
C ILE A 4 16.27 -5.09 -7.56
N ARG A 5 17.60 -4.98 -7.69
CA ARG A 5 18.55 -5.87 -6.99
C ARG A 5 18.54 -5.61 -5.48
N GLN A 6 18.44 -4.34 -5.07
CA GLN A 6 18.31 -3.94 -3.66
C GLN A 6 17.02 -4.49 -3.05
N VAL A 7 15.86 -4.32 -3.70
CA VAL A 7 14.57 -4.77 -3.17
C VAL A 7 14.50 -6.30 -3.06
N ARG A 8 15.07 -7.05 -4.01
CA ARG A 8 15.12 -8.52 -3.93
C ARG A 8 15.94 -9.00 -2.72
N ILE A 9 17.05 -8.34 -2.41
CA ILE A 9 17.88 -8.65 -1.24
C ILE A 9 17.13 -8.27 0.03
N THR A 10 16.51 -7.09 0.08
CA THR A 10 15.81 -6.63 1.29
C THR A 10 14.58 -7.48 1.59
N VAL A 11 13.71 -7.82 0.62
CA VAL A 11 12.52 -8.65 0.89
C VAL A 11 12.88 -10.08 1.30
N ALA A 12 13.93 -10.67 0.71
CA ALA A 12 14.42 -11.99 1.12
C ALA A 12 15.09 -11.97 2.51
N ALA A 13 15.87 -10.92 2.81
CA ALA A 13 16.53 -10.76 4.11
C ALA A 13 15.56 -10.39 5.23
N ALA A 14 14.41 -9.82 4.89
CA ALA A 14 13.47 -9.29 5.86
C ALA A 14 12.39 -10.31 6.28
N GLY A 15 12.63 -11.61 6.08
CA GLY A 15 11.89 -12.66 6.79
C GLY A 15 10.45 -12.89 6.32
N CYS A 16 10.01 -12.33 5.19
CA CYS A 16 8.68 -12.57 4.64
C CYS A 16 8.45 -14.01 4.14
N THR A 17 9.50 -14.83 4.05
CA THR A 17 9.51 -16.14 3.40
C THR A 17 8.40 -17.10 3.87
N PRO A 18 8.03 -17.18 5.17
CA PRO A 18 6.93 -18.04 5.61
C PRO A 18 5.56 -17.57 5.13
N ALA A 19 5.37 -16.26 4.95
CA ALA A 19 4.10 -15.66 4.55
C ALA A 19 3.93 -15.53 3.03
N LEU A 20 5.03 -15.57 2.26
CA LEU A 20 5.04 -15.27 0.83
C LEU A 20 4.81 -16.53 -0.02
N ARG A 21 3.81 -16.49 -0.91
CA ARG A 21 3.64 -17.50 -1.96
C ARG A 21 4.37 -17.13 -3.24
N ILE A 22 4.13 -15.91 -3.75
CA ILE A 22 4.66 -15.44 -5.02
C ILE A 22 4.98 -13.96 -4.92
N SER A 23 6.12 -13.54 -5.47
CA SER A 23 6.43 -12.14 -5.75
C SER A 23 6.53 -11.90 -7.25
N GLU A 24 5.92 -10.83 -7.74
CA GLU A 24 5.97 -10.41 -9.14
C GLU A 24 6.47 -8.96 -9.22
N ILE A 25 7.33 -8.67 -10.20
CA ILE A 25 7.83 -7.33 -10.47
C ILE A 25 7.44 -6.96 -11.89
N ARG A 26 6.77 -5.81 -12.04
CA ARG A 26 6.38 -5.25 -13.34
C ARG A 26 6.90 -3.83 -13.48
N THR A 27 7.14 -3.39 -14.70
CA THR A 27 7.35 -1.97 -15.02
C THR A 27 6.09 -1.43 -15.67
N VAL A 28 5.66 -0.25 -15.24
CA VAL A 28 4.46 0.42 -15.76
C VAL A 28 4.80 1.88 -16.08
N GLY A 29 4.24 2.38 -17.18
CA GLY A 29 4.36 3.79 -17.55
C GLY A 29 3.68 4.71 -16.53
N ALA A 30 3.98 6.00 -16.61
CA ALA A 30 3.28 7.01 -15.83
C ALA A 30 1.82 7.15 -16.28
N ASP A 31 0.95 7.58 -15.37
CA ASP A 31 -0.39 8.05 -15.70
C ASP A 31 -0.67 9.45 -15.13
N THR A 32 -1.88 9.96 -15.36
CA THR A 32 -2.32 11.30 -14.96
C THR A 32 -3.44 11.28 -13.92
N SER A 33 -3.81 10.11 -13.39
CA SER A 33 -4.88 10.01 -12.39
C SER A 33 -4.34 10.36 -11.01
N TRP A 34 -4.94 11.36 -10.35
CA TRP A 34 -4.39 11.97 -9.12
C TRP A 34 -4.10 10.98 -7.98
N LEU A 35 -4.96 9.98 -7.82
CA LEU A 35 -4.80 8.93 -6.81
C LEU A 35 -4.13 7.66 -7.35
N SER A 36 -3.62 7.65 -8.58
CA SER A 36 -2.89 6.49 -9.05
C SER A 36 -1.55 6.35 -8.34
N PRO A 37 -1.16 5.14 -7.91
CA PRO A 37 0.21 4.87 -7.49
C PRO A 37 1.25 5.27 -8.55
N LEU A 38 0.85 5.35 -9.82
CA LEU A 38 1.70 5.64 -10.98
C LEU A 38 1.64 7.11 -11.42
N TYR A 39 0.97 7.98 -10.65
CA TYR A 39 0.76 9.39 -11.00
C TYR A 39 2.08 10.08 -11.33
N GLN A 40 2.20 10.51 -12.59
CA GLN A 40 3.33 11.23 -13.20
C GLN A 40 4.70 10.55 -13.04
N ARG A 41 4.74 9.23 -12.79
CA ARG A 41 5.99 8.49 -12.56
C ARG A 41 5.94 7.12 -13.22
N ALA A 42 6.84 6.88 -14.18
CA ALA A 42 7.13 5.51 -14.62
C ALA A 42 7.72 4.74 -13.43
N SER A 43 7.18 3.55 -13.17
CA SER A 43 7.37 2.88 -11.88
C SER A 43 7.65 1.39 -12.03
N ALA A 44 8.41 0.83 -11.10
CA ALA A 44 8.46 -0.61 -10.87
C ALA A 44 7.45 -0.97 -9.78
N ALA A 45 6.49 -1.84 -10.10
CA ALA A 45 5.47 -2.32 -9.18
C ALA A 45 5.89 -3.68 -8.61
N PHE A 46 5.93 -3.78 -7.29
CA PHE A 46 6.16 -5.01 -6.55
C PHE A 46 4.81 -5.56 -6.08
N HIS A 47 4.46 -6.76 -6.54
CA HIS A 47 3.24 -7.47 -6.14
C HIS A 47 3.62 -8.68 -5.31
N PHE A 48 2.91 -8.87 -4.21
CA PHE A 48 3.07 -10.03 -3.34
C PHE A 48 1.73 -10.74 -3.21
N THR A 49 1.77 -12.06 -3.40
CA THR A 49 0.67 -12.96 -3.09
C THR A 49 1.06 -13.72 -1.83
N TRP A 50 0.24 -13.60 -0.80
CA TRP A 50 0.51 -14.14 0.52
C TRP A 50 -0.25 -15.44 0.80
N VAL A 51 0.16 -16.17 1.83
CA VAL A 51 -0.66 -17.21 2.47
C VAL A 51 -1.85 -16.54 3.20
N PRO A 52 -2.97 -17.26 3.43
CA PRO A 52 -4.14 -16.71 4.12
C PRO A 52 -3.94 -16.71 5.64
N ASP A 53 -2.90 -16.03 6.13
CA ASP A 53 -2.59 -15.81 7.54
C ASP A 53 -2.49 -14.29 7.78
N ALA A 54 -3.53 -13.71 8.38
CA ALA A 54 -3.65 -12.26 8.49
C ALA A 54 -2.54 -11.62 9.34
N GLU A 55 -2.10 -12.29 10.41
CA GLU A 55 -1.08 -11.78 11.32
C GLU A 55 0.30 -11.82 10.63
N ALA A 56 0.64 -12.97 10.05
CA ALA A 56 1.90 -13.11 9.31
C ALA A 56 1.96 -12.15 8.10
N VAL A 57 0.83 -11.89 7.44
CA VAL A 57 0.73 -10.94 6.33
C VAL A 57 0.93 -9.51 6.78
N ARG A 58 0.30 -9.09 7.88
CA ARG A 58 0.47 -7.73 8.42
C ARG A 58 1.94 -7.45 8.70
N ASP A 59 2.61 -8.35 9.42
CA ASP A 59 4.00 -8.18 9.82
C ASP A 59 4.93 -8.13 8.59
N ALA A 60 4.68 -8.98 7.59
CA ALA A 60 5.40 -8.96 6.32
C ALA A 60 5.17 -7.66 5.52
N VAL A 61 3.93 -7.17 5.48
CA VAL A 61 3.56 -5.93 4.76
C VAL A 61 4.25 -4.72 5.38
N GLU A 62 4.22 -4.56 6.70
CA GLU A 62 4.90 -3.44 7.37
C GLU A 62 6.39 -3.43 7.07
N LEU A 63 6.99 -4.61 7.04
CA LEU A 63 8.41 -4.76 6.78
C LEU A 63 8.76 -4.44 5.32
N VAL A 64 7.93 -4.86 4.35
CA VAL A 64 8.05 -4.45 2.94
C VAL A 64 7.91 -2.94 2.81
N GLU A 65 6.94 -2.33 3.48
CA GLU A 65 6.72 -0.88 3.46
C GLU A 65 7.93 -0.12 4.02
N ARG A 66 8.50 -0.56 5.15
CA ARG A 66 9.75 0.01 5.70
C ARG A 66 10.91 -0.10 4.70
N ALA A 67 11.07 -1.25 4.06
CA ALA A 67 12.11 -1.48 3.07
C ALA A 67 11.95 -0.58 1.83
N LEU A 68 10.71 -0.25 1.46
CA LEU A 68 10.39 0.55 0.28
C LEU A 68 10.24 2.06 0.57
N ALA A 69 10.20 2.47 1.84
CA ALA A 69 10.03 3.85 2.26
C ALA A 69 11.01 4.84 1.59
N PRO A 70 12.32 4.53 1.41
CA PRO A 70 13.27 5.44 0.75
C PRO A 70 12.94 5.73 -0.73
N PHE A 71 12.06 4.94 -1.34
CA PHE A 71 11.64 5.11 -2.73
C PHE A 71 10.27 5.78 -2.86
N GLU A 72 9.68 6.22 -1.74
CA GLU A 72 8.32 6.81 -1.69
C GLU A 72 7.27 5.88 -2.32
N ALA A 73 7.39 4.58 -2.07
CA ALA A 73 6.50 3.59 -2.67
C ALA A 73 5.04 3.83 -2.26
N ARG A 74 4.16 3.96 -3.26
CA ARG A 74 2.72 4.14 -3.07
C ARG A 74 2.02 2.78 -3.06
N PRO A 75 1.20 2.46 -2.05
CA PRO A 75 0.47 1.21 -2.02
C PRO A 75 -0.61 1.18 -3.11
N HIS A 76 -0.98 -0.02 -3.54
CA HIS A 76 -2.11 -0.20 -4.46
C HIS A 76 -3.41 -0.23 -3.66
N TRP A 77 -4.36 0.66 -3.96
CA TRP A 77 -5.62 0.82 -3.19
C TRP A 77 -6.42 -0.47 -2.99
N GLY A 78 -6.40 -1.37 -3.98
CA GLY A 78 -7.09 -2.67 -3.90
C GLY A 78 -6.31 -3.79 -3.18
N LYS A 79 -5.31 -3.49 -2.35
CA LYS A 79 -4.46 -4.48 -1.66
C LYS A 79 -4.26 -4.14 -0.19
N VAL A 80 -3.61 -5.05 0.53
CA VAL A 80 -3.20 -4.87 1.93
C VAL A 80 -2.01 -3.91 2.00
N PHE A 81 -2.12 -2.92 2.86
CA PHE A 81 -1.07 -1.97 3.24
C PHE A 81 -1.34 -1.48 4.67
N ALA A 82 -0.28 -1.10 5.40
CA ALA A 82 -0.37 -0.66 6.79
C ALA A 82 -0.30 0.88 6.90
N ALA A 83 0.52 1.54 6.08
CA ALA A 83 0.70 2.98 6.14
C ALA A 83 -0.51 3.78 5.63
N ALA A 84 -0.89 4.85 6.34
CA ALA A 84 -1.78 5.88 5.81
C ALA A 84 -1.10 6.61 4.62
N PRO A 85 -1.58 6.44 3.38
CA PRO A 85 -0.74 6.73 2.23
C PRO A 85 -0.96 8.14 1.66
N GLY A 86 -1.87 8.94 2.23
CA GLY A 86 -2.26 10.26 1.70
C GLY A 86 -1.07 11.18 1.40
N ARG A 87 -0.08 11.23 2.30
CA ARG A 87 1.16 12.03 2.12
C ARG A 87 2.00 11.65 0.90
N LEU A 88 1.80 10.45 0.34
CA LEU A 88 2.54 9.95 -0.82
C LEU A 88 1.90 10.36 -2.15
N TYR A 89 0.69 10.94 -2.12
CA TYR A 89 -0.07 11.38 -3.29
C TYR A 89 -0.04 12.91 -3.39
N PRO A 90 0.70 13.50 -4.36
CA PRO A 90 0.87 14.95 -4.46
C PRO A 90 -0.43 15.76 -4.60
N ARG A 91 -1.51 15.11 -5.06
CA ARG A 91 -2.83 15.72 -5.28
C ARG A 91 -3.86 15.24 -4.25
N TRP A 92 -3.40 14.75 -3.09
CA TRP A 92 -4.27 14.26 -2.02
C TRP A 92 -5.22 15.34 -1.52
N ASP A 93 -4.70 16.53 -1.19
CA ASP A 93 -5.53 17.61 -0.64
C ASP A 93 -6.50 18.16 -1.68
N ASP A 94 -6.07 18.30 -2.94
CA ASP A 94 -6.96 18.69 -4.03
C ASP A 94 -8.09 17.67 -4.25
N PHE A 95 -7.79 16.38 -4.12
CA PHE A 95 -8.81 15.35 -4.16
C PHE A 95 -9.79 15.48 -2.99
N ARG A 96 -9.31 15.74 -1.77
CA ARG A 96 -10.16 15.92 -0.58
C ARG A 96 -11.14 17.08 -0.73
N VAL A 97 -10.75 18.15 -1.41
CA VAL A 97 -11.65 19.29 -1.70
C VAL A 97 -12.79 18.89 -2.64
N LEU A 98 -12.53 17.99 -3.60
CA LEU A 98 -13.55 17.52 -4.56
C LEU A 98 -14.36 16.33 -4.06
N ALA A 99 -13.84 15.58 -3.08
CA ALA A 99 -14.50 14.40 -2.56
C ALA A 99 -15.81 14.80 -1.85
N PRO A 100 -16.95 14.16 -2.21
CA PRO A 100 -18.17 14.37 -1.45
C PRO A 100 -17.97 13.88 0.00
N PRO A 101 -18.68 14.47 0.98
CA PRO A 101 -18.62 13.99 2.35
C PRO A 101 -19.00 12.50 2.41
N PRO A 102 -18.38 11.72 3.31
CA PRO A 102 -18.71 10.31 3.43
C PRO A 102 -20.20 10.13 3.72
N PRO A 103 -20.85 9.09 3.16
CA PRO A 103 -22.27 8.86 3.40
C PRO A 103 -22.54 8.65 4.89
N THR A 104 -23.61 9.25 5.41
CA THR A 104 -23.99 9.23 6.82
C THR A 104 -24.52 7.88 7.33
N ARG A 105 -24.54 6.82 6.50
CA ARG A 105 -24.99 5.48 6.90
C ARG A 105 -23.81 4.55 7.19
N GLY A 106 -23.90 3.89 8.34
CA GLY A 106 -22.89 3.03 8.94
C GLY A 106 -22.22 2.06 7.97
N ALA A 107 -20.92 1.87 8.20
CA ALA A 107 -20.02 1.05 7.41
C ALA A 107 -20.68 -0.25 6.90
N SER A 108 -20.54 -0.52 5.61
CA SER A 108 -20.96 -1.77 5.01
C SER A 108 -20.28 -2.94 5.74
N SER A 109 -20.99 -4.05 5.90
CA SER A 109 -20.49 -5.25 6.59
C SER A 109 -19.22 -5.87 5.98
N ALA A 110 -18.80 -5.43 4.79
CA ALA A 110 -17.68 -5.99 4.05
C ALA A 110 -16.30 -5.69 4.65
N THR A 111 -16.15 -4.71 5.54
CA THR A 111 -14.86 -4.31 6.14
C THR A 111 -14.70 -4.68 7.63
N ARG A 112 -15.72 -5.32 8.24
CA ARG A 112 -15.75 -5.61 9.69
C ARG A 112 -14.71 -6.64 10.18
N GLY A 113 -14.07 -7.39 9.28
CA GLY A 113 -13.03 -8.37 9.63
C GLY A 113 -11.59 -7.92 9.36
N TRP A 114 -11.39 -6.74 8.74
CA TRP A 114 -10.08 -6.31 8.21
C TRP A 114 -9.65 -4.91 8.68
N THR A 115 -10.45 -4.26 9.53
CA THR A 115 -10.20 -2.90 10.06
C THR A 115 -9.81 -2.88 11.54
N ALA A 116 -9.51 -4.03 12.13
CA ALA A 116 -8.97 -4.11 13.49
C ALA A 116 -7.50 -3.65 13.52
N SER A 117 -7.27 -2.36 13.21
CA SER A 117 -6.09 -1.55 13.58
C SER A 117 -6.18 -0.11 13.04
N SER A 118 -7.19 0.28 12.25
CA SER A 118 -7.31 1.67 11.77
C SER A 118 -8.18 2.57 12.67
N ALA A 119 -8.65 2.04 13.80
CA ALA A 119 -9.52 2.76 14.73
C ALA A 119 -8.79 3.83 15.58
N ASP A 120 -7.46 3.85 15.57
CA ASP A 120 -6.66 4.82 16.35
C ASP A 120 -5.96 5.87 15.49
N CYS A 121 -6.18 5.88 14.17
CA CYS A 121 -5.86 7.05 13.35
C CYS A 121 -7.02 8.03 13.49
N ASP A 122 -7.01 8.75 14.60
CA ASP A 122 -7.79 9.93 14.96
C ASP A 122 -8.49 10.57 13.74
N MET A 123 -9.72 10.13 13.48
CA MET A 123 -10.64 10.77 12.53
C MET A 123 -11.35 11.91 13.26
N THR A 124 -10.55 12.89 13.70
CA THR A 124 -11.04 14.24 13.97
C THR A 124 -11.04 15.00 12.64
N TRP A 125 -12.26 15.28 12.17
CA TRP A 125 -12.53 16.18 11.05
C TRP A 125 -12.29 17.64 11.46
#